data_AF-A0A7K4GUH8-F1
#
_entry.id   AF-A0A7K4GUH8-F1
#
_cell.length_a   1.000
_cell.length_b   1.000
_cell.length_c   1.000
_cell.angle_alpha   90.00
_cell.angle_beta   90.00
_cell.angle_gamma   90.00
#
_symmetry.space_group_name_H-M   'P 1'
#
loop_
_entity.id
_entity.type
_entity.pdbx_description
1 polymer ?
#
loop_
_entity_poly.entity_id
_entity_poly.type
_entity_poly.pdbx_seq_one_letter_code
_entity_poly.pdbx_strand_id
1 'polypeptide(L)'
;NKAMTTKVVHTLMNLLDNENNLMKLSNFERTIDEHFRKIPIDKEMEPLRVCYTGEIQVMLEKWVNYDLMGELGVMGIEVHKQYDVFDWVMYKLDASKRRRRLEHSAREYIPMDIGGEAVWNMGSYLESQEKGFDGFVHVFPFTCLPEISFMGMLEAEKNMDKFYLPHIHFSLDGSSGFEGLRTRIEAFHDLMVGNKKTNPLFRDAKYVIPDEIQNIYFKPKSNFEYFLSSIETPMSKVLTMLNPSKKLDIGFAVKNGLEFFSRNSFLDLGSLFNL
;
A
#
# COMPACT_ATOMS: atom_id res chain seq x y z
N ASN A 1 17.03 4.68 17.49
CA ASN A 1 16.82 3.35 18.14
C ASN A 1 16.11 2.46 17.13
N LYS A 2 16.72 1.33 16.72
CA LYS A 2 16.10 0.42 15.75
C LYS A 2 14.76 -0.12 16.32
N ALA A 3 13.79 -0.41 15.44
CA ALA A 3 12.48 -1.01 15.74
C ALA A 3 11.45 -0.17 16.57
N MET A 4 11.60 1.15 16.66
CA MET A 4 10.57 2.02 17.30
C MET A 4 9.20 1.88 16.61
N THR A 5 9.19 1.91 15.28
CA THR A 5 7.98 1.72 14.44
C THR A 5 7.33 0.37 14.72
N THR A 6 8.11 -0.72 14.76
CA THR A 6 7.60 -2.07 15.05
C THR A 6 6.93 -2.16 16.42
N LYS A 7 7.51 -1.53 17.45
CA LYS A 7 6.90 -1.50 18.79
C LYS A 7 5.56 -0.76 18.80
N VAL A 8 5.46 0.34 18.06
CA VAL A 8 4.20 1.08 17.91
C VAL A 8 3.16 0.23 17.20
N VAL A 9 3.54 -0.45 16.10
CA VAL A 9 2.64 -1.37 15.39
C VAL A 9 2.12 -2.47 16.32
N HIS A 10 2.99 -3.14 17.08
CA HIS A 10 2.56 -4.20 18.02
C HIS A 10 1.61 -3.67 19.10
N THR A 11 1.86 -2.44 19.58
CA THR A 11 0.98 -1.78 20.54
C THR A 11 -0.40 -1.51 19.93
N LEU A 12 -0.43 -0.98 18.70
CA LEU A 12 -1.67 -0.69 17.98
C LEU A 12 -2.46 -1.96 17.65
N MET A 13 -1.79 -3.05 17.27
CA MET A 13 -2.45 -4.34 17.04
C MET A 13 -3.10 -4.87 18.31
N ASN A 14 -2.38 -4.85 19.44
CA ASN A 14 -2.97 -5.24 20.73
C ASN A 14 -4.16 -4.34 21.11
N LEU A 15 -4.09 -3.03 20.85
CA LEU A 15 -5.22 -2.13 21.11
C LEU A 15 -6.42 -2.46 20.22
N LEU A 16 -6.18 -2.77 18.94
CA LEU A 16 -7.21 -3.14 17.98
C LEU A 16 -7.90 -4.46 18.38
N ASP A 17 -7.12 -5.48 18.75
CA ASP A 17 -7.62 -6.80 19.15
C ASP A 17 -8.50 -6.77 20.40
N ASN A 18 -8.26 -5.81 21.30
CA ASN A 18 -9.01 -5.65 22.54
C ASN A 18 -10.19 -4.67 22.42
N GLU A 19 -10.35 -3.97 21.29
CA GLU A 19 -11.39 -2.96 21.12
C GLU A 19 -12.69 -3.57 20.57
N ASN A 20 -13.75 -3.50 21.38
CA ASN A 20 -15.06 -4.04 21.04
C ASN A 20 -16.10 -2.96 20.74
N ASN A 21 -15.74 -1.68 20.85
CA ASN A 21 -16.66 -0.57 20.57
C ASN A 21 -16.55 -0.13 19.10
N LEU A 22 -17.63 -0.33 18.33
CA LEU A 22 -17.69 0.04 16.91
C LEU A 22 -17.38 1.52 16.64
N MET A 23 -17.77 2.45 17.51
CA MET A 23 -17.48 3.88 17.36
C MET A 23 -15.99 4.20 17.59
N LYS A 24 -15.32 3.42 18.45
CA LYS A 24 -13.87 3.54 18.64
C LYS A 24 -13.11 2.91 17.49
N LEU A 25 -13.58 1.76 16.99
CA LEU A 25 -13.04 1.11 15.79
C LEU A 25 -13.17 2.00 14.55
N SER A 26 -14.32 2.65 14.36
CA SER A 26 -14.53 3.58 13.23
C SER A 26 -13.62 4.81 13.27
N ASN A 27 -13.10 5.16 14.45
CA ASN A 27 -12.19 6.28 14.67
C ASN A 27 -10.76 5.83 15.02
N PHE A 28 -10.42 4.55 14.79
CA PHE A 28 -9.13 4.00 15.20
C PHE A 28 -7.95 4.62 14.44
N GLU A 29 -8.20 5.22 13.27
CA GLU A 29 -7.24 6.05 12.53
C GLU A 29 -6.62 7.15 13.40
N ARG A 30 -7.41 7.80 14.26
CA ARG A 30 -6.90 8.81 15.20
C ARG A 30 -5.90 8.22 16.18
N THR A 31 -6.22 7.04 16.72
CA THR A 31 -5.33 6.30 17.63
C THR A 31 -4.01 5.95 16.94
N ILE A 32 -4.06 5.50 15.68
CA ILE A 32 -2.87 5.23 14.87
C ILE A 32 -2.00 6.49 14.76
N ASP A 33 -2.58 7.60 14.31
CA ASP A 33 -1.86 8.87 14.12
C ASP A 33 -1.20 9.38 15.41
N GLU A 34 -1.92 9.34 16.53
CA GLU A 34 -1.41 9.76 17.83
C GLU A 34 -0.19 8.95 18.29
N HIS A 35 -0.14 7.65 17.97
CA HIS A 35 0.98 6.80 18.34
C HIS A 35 2.18 7.00 17.42
N PHE A 36 1.97 7.09 16.10
CA PHE A 36 3.06 7.29 15.14
C PHE A 36 3.69 8.68 15.23
N ARG A 37 2.93 9.72 15.56
CA ARG A 37 3.45 11.10 15.75
C ARG A 37 4.45 11.24 16.90
N LYS A 38 4.45 10.29 17.85
CA LYS A 38 5.41 10.26 18.97
C LYS A 38 6.79 9.75 18.55
N ILE A 39 6.90 9.16 17.37
CA ILE A 39 8.16 8.65 16.85
C ILE A 39 8.97 9.85 16.29
N PRO A 40 10.23 10.04 16.71
CA PRO A 40 11.08 11.06 16.11
C PRO A 40 11.39 10.68 14.66
N ILE A 41 11.22 11.63 13.75
CA ILE A 41 11.48 11.44 12.32
C ILE A 41 12.62 12.35 11.90
N ASP A 42 13.62 11.78 11.24
CA ASP A 42 14.67 12.52 10.56
C ASP A 42 14.18 12.95 9.18
N LYS A 43 13.94 14.25 9.01
CA LYS A 43 13.40 14.83 7.76
C LYS A 43 14.48 15.09 6.71
N GLU A 44 15.75 15.06 7.12
CA GLU A 44 16.88 15.28 6.21
C GLU A 44 17.38 13.96 5.60
N MET A 45 16.89 12.82 6.11
CA MET A 45 17.22 11.51 5.57
C MET A 45 16.62 11.34 4.17
N GLU A 46 17.46 10.98 3.20
CA GLU A 46 17.05 10.53 1.88
C GLU A 46 17.22 9.00 1.76
N PRO A 47 16.25 8.20 2.22
CA PRO A 47 16.37 6.75 2.18
C PRO A 47 16.30 6.23 0.73
N LEU A 48 16.81 5.01 0.54
CA LEU A 48 16.44 4.23 -0.64
C LEU A 48 14.96 3.85 -0.54
N ARG A 49 14.27 3.86 -1.68
CA ARG A 49 12.84 3.59 -1.76
C ARG A 49 12.56 2.38 -2.61
N VAL A 50 11.80 1.44 -2.08
CA VAL A 50 11.39 0.25 -2.82
C VAL A 50 9.89 0.10 -2.86
N CYS A 51 9.39 -0.27 -4.02
CA CYS A 51 8.05 -0.84 -4.12
C CYS A 51 8.13 -2.31 -3.72
N TYR A 52 7.27 -2.72 -2.80
CA TYR A 52 7.15 -4.07 -2.28
C TYR A 52 5.81 -4.64 -2.73
N THR A 53 5.86 -5.67 -3.56
CA THR A 53 4.68 -6.24 -4.22
C THR A 53 4.77 -7.75 -4.39
N GLY A 54 3.71 -8.36 -4.93
CA GLY A 54 3.61 -9.80 -5.16
C GLY A 54 2.34 -10.40 -4.61
N GLU A 55 2.29 -11.71 -4.40
CA GLU A 55 1.02 -12.33 -3.98
C GLU A 55 0.63 -11.84 -2.56
N ILE A 56 -0.57 -11.26 -2.42
CA ILE A 56 -0.91 -10.47 -1.22
C ILE A 56 -0.78 -11.27 0.08
N GLN A 57 -1.13 -12.55 0.07
CA GLN A 57 -1.06 -13.42 1.25
C GLN A 57 0.38 -13.59 1.71
N VAL A 58 1.31 -13.78 0.77
CA VAL A 58 2.73 -13.95 1.05
C VAL A 58 3.37 -12.63 1.45
N MET A 59 2.95 -11.52 0.85
CA MET A 59 3.40 -10.18 1.23
C MET A 59 3.04 -9.81 2.68
N LEU A 60 1.83 -10.18 3.12
CA LEU A 60 1.32 -9.77 4.43
C LEU A 60 1.74 -10.70 5.56
N GLU A 61 1.93 -12.00 5.29
CA GLU A 61 2.27 -12.98 6.33
C GLU A 61 3.76 -12.99 6.63
N LYS A 62 4.13 -12.34 7.75
CA LYS A 62 5.51 -12.19 8.21
C LYS A 62 6.22 -13.51 8.43
N TRP A 63 5.52 -14.53 8.94
CA TRP A 63 6.14 -15.83 9.17
C TRP A 63 6.57 -16.50 7.87
N VAL A 64 5.79 -16.32 6.80
CA VAL A 64 6.05 -16.93 5.49
C VAL A 64 7.19 -16.20 4.77
N ASN A 65 7.21 -14.87 4.84
CA ASN A 65 8.19 -14.06 4.12
C ASN A 65 9.41 -13.61 4.93
N TYR A 66 9.55 -14.10 6.16
CA TYR A 66 10.63 -13.75 7.09
C TYR A 66 10.68 -12.27 7.48
N ASP A 67 9.51 -11.63 7.62
CA ASP A 67 9.36 -10.19 7.89
C ASP A 67 10.22 -9.31 6.97
N LEU A 68 10.20 -9.63 5.67
CA LEU A 68 11.05 -8.98 4.66
C LEU A 68 10.93 -7.44 4.66
N MET A 69 9.72 -6.91 4.85
CA MET A 69 9.52 -5.45 5.00
C MET A 69 10.25 -4.90 6.24
N GLY A 70 10.24 -5.65 7.34
CA GLY A 70 10.99 -5.32 8.55
C GLY A 70 12.50 -5.32 8.32
N GLU A 71 13.02 -6.34 7.63
CA GLU A 71 14.45 -6.45 7.29
C GLU A 71 14.91 -5.29 6.40
N LEU A 72 14.14 -4.96 5.35
CA LEU A 72 14.38 -3.77 4.52
C LEU A 72 14.38 -2.48 5.36
N GLY A 73 13.43 -2.34 6.27
CA GLY A 73 13.37 -1.21 7.19
C GLY A 73 14.57 -1.11 8.15
N VAL A 74 15.11 -2.25 8.61
CA VAL A 74 16.34 -2.29 9.43
C VAL A 74 17.57 -1.81 8.66
N MET A 75 17.57 -1.98 7.33
CA MET A 75 18.59 -1.47 6.42
C MET A 75 18.42 0.02 6.08
N GLY A 76 17.39 0.69 6.60
CA GLY A 76 17.11 2.10 6.31
C GLY A 76 16.43 2.34 4.96
N ILE A 77 15.79 1.29 4.41
CA ILE A 77 15.02 1.37 3.18
C ILE A 77 13.58 1.74 3.52
N GLU A 78 13.04 2.73 2.82
CA GLU A 78 11.63 3.11 2.89
C GLU A 78 10.82 2.18 1.98
N VAL A 79 9.92 1.40 2.58
CA VAL A 79 9.17 0.36 1.89
C VAL A 79 7.75 0.83 1.61
N HIS A 80 7.37 0.80 0.34
CA HIS A 80 6.03 1.12 -0.13
C HIS A 80 5.35 -0.15 -0.58
N LYS A 81 4.25 -0.51 0.07
CA LYS A 81 3.39 -1.59 -0.44
C LYS A 81 2.52 -1.02 -1.54
N GLN A 82 2.38 -1.71 -2.66
CA GLN A 82 1.51 -1.23 -3.73
C GLN A 82 0.03 -1.28 -3.36
N TYR A 83 -0.42 -2.41 -2.83
CA TYR A 83 -1.82 -2.64 -2.48
C TYR A 83 -1.93 -3.20 -1.08
N ASP A 84 -3.05 -2.91 -0.45
CA ASP A 84 -3.42 -3.45 0.84
C ASP A 84 -4.56 -4.48 0.74
N VAL A 85 -4.95 -5.02 1.90
CA VAL A 85 -6.06 -5.98 2.00
C VAL A 85 -7.35 -5.37 1.46
N PHE A 86 -7.56 -4.06 1.67
CA PHE A 86 -8.75 -3.37 1.22
C PHE A 86 -8.77 -3.31 -0.31
N ASP A 87 -7.70 -2.89 -0.97
CA ASP A 87 -7.58 -2.86 -2.43
C ASP A 87 -7.85 -4.24 -3.05
N TRP A 88 -7.26 -5.29 -2.45
CA TRP A 88 -7.48 -6.66 -2.87
C TRP A 88 -8.93 -7.12 -2.67
N VAL A 89 -9.51 -6.87 -1.50
CA VAL A 89 -10.93 -7.20 -1.22
C VAL A 89 -11.84 -6.45 -2.20
N MET A 90 -11.61 -5.15 -2.43
CA MET A 90 -12.42 -4.34 -3.35
C MET A 90 -12.36 -4.86 -4.77
N TYR A 91 -11.19 -5.25 -5.26
CA TYR A 91 -11.04 -5.89 -6.56
C TYR A 91 -11.81 -7.22 -6.64
N LYS A 92 -11.77 -8.02 -5.57
CA LYS A 92 -12.44 -9.33 -5.48
C LYS A 92 -13.95 -9.25 -5.23
N LEU A 93 -14.48 -8.10 -4.81
CA LEU A 93 -15.92 -7.86 -4.71
C LEU A 93 -16.54 -7.74 -6.12
N ASP A 94 -16.54 -8.86 -6.84
CA ASP A 94 -17.11 -9.02 -8.17
C ASP A 94 -18.65 -9.13 -8.10
N ALA A 95 -19.28 -7.98 -7.94
CA ALA A 95 -20.73 -7.85 -7.81
C ALA A 95 -21.51 -7.97 -9.15
N SER A 96 -20.90 -8.50 -10.22
CA SER A 96 -21.48 -8.47 -11.58
C SER A 96 -21.89 -9.84 -12.12
N LYS A 97 -23.21 -10.11 -12.18
CA LYS A 97 -23.80 -11.30 -12.85
C LYS A 97 -23.48 -11.42 -14.35
N ARG A 98 -22.97 -10.37 -14.96
CA ARG A 98 -22.61 -10.28 -16.37
C ARG A 98 -21.11 -10.53 -16.59
N ARG A 99 -20.22 -10.13 -15.65
CA ARG A 99 -18.78 -10.47 -15.66
C ARG A 99 -18.60 -11.99 -15.67
N ARG A 100 -19.41 -12.64 -14.84
CA ARG A 100 -19.65 -14.09 -14.79
C ARG A 100 -20.16 -14.74 -16.08
N ARG A 101 -20.71 -13.97 -17.03
CA ARG A 101 -21.24 -14.47 -18.30
C ARG A 101 -20.28 -14.23 -19.48
N LEU A 102 -19.27 -13.39 -19.30
CA LEU A 102 -18.28 -13.05 -20.32
C LEU A 102 -16.96 -13.78 -20.07
N GLU A 103 -16.55 -14.00 -18.81
CA GLU A 103 -15.64 -15.10 -18.38
C GLU A 103 -16.18 -16.49 -18.77
N HIS A 104 -17.46 -16.54 -19.15
CA HIS A 104 -18.11 -17.73 -19.66
C HIS A 104 -18.01 -17.86 -21.20
N SER A 105 -17.85 -16.77 -21.95
CA SER A 105 -17.77 -16.78 -23.42
C SER A 105 -16.35 -16.61 -23.97
N ALA A 106 -15.49 -15.81 -23.31
CA ALA A 106 -14.06 -15.68 -23.64
C ALA A 106 -13.23 -16.93 -23.25
N ARG A 107 -13.89 -17.81 -22.51
CA ARG A 107 -13.41 -19.02 -21.82
C ARG A 107 -12.75 -20.07 -22.71
N GLU A 108 -12.99 -20.02 -24.02
CA GLU A 108 -12.50 -21.04 -24.95
C GLU A 108 -11.09 -20.75 -25.48
N TYR A 109 -10.64 -19.49 -25.46
CA TYR A 109 -9.42 -19.08 -26.16
C TYR A 109 -8.37 -18.45 -25.24
N ILE A 110 -8.76 -17.43 -24.47
CA ILE A 110 -7.89 -16.74 -23.53
C ILE A 110 -8.75 -16.49 -22.32
N PRO A 111 -8.87 -17.54 -21.51
CA PRO A 111 -9.81 -17.55 -20.42
C PRO A 111 -9.39 -16.61 -19.29
N MET A 112 -8.19 -16.03 -19.36
CA MET A 112 -7.50 -15.56 -18.18
C MET A 112 -7.11 -14.08 -18.29
N ASP A 113 -7.66 -13.29 -17.38
CA ASP A 113 -6.82 -12.66 -16.37
C ASP A 113 -5.96 -13.79 -15.79
N ILE A 114 -4.64 -13.76 -16.00
CA ILE A 114 -3.72 -14.88 -15.75
C ILE A 114 -3.80 -15.37 -14.29
N GLY A 115 -4.47 -14.61 -13.44
CA GLY A 115 -4.68 -14.87 -12.03
C GLY A 115 -3.53 -14.30 -11.23
N GLY A 116 -3.59 -14.48 -9.93
CA GLY A 116 -2.63 -13.85 -9.02
C GLY A 116 -2.69 -12.33 -9.17
N GLU A 117 -1.51 -11.71 -9.13
CA GLU A 117 -1.36 -10.26 -9.08
C GLU A 117 -0.45 -9.74 -10.22
N ALA A 118 -0.06 -10.60 -11.16
CA ALA A 118 0.93 -10.32 -12.21
C ALA A 118 0.67 -9.03 -13.01
N VAL A 119 -0.58 -8.78 -13.40
CA VAL A 119 -0.95 -7.57 -14.16
C VAL A 119 -0.81 -6.32 -13.31
N TRP A 120 -1.23 -6.38 -12.05
CA TRP A 120 -1.09 -5.27 -11.10
C TRP A 120 0.37 -5.06 -10.73
N ASN A 121 1.15 -6.13 -10.54
CA ASN A 121 2.59 -6.07 -10.28
C ASN A 121 3.34 -5.41 -11.43
N MET A 122 2.97 -5.70 -12.68
CA MET A 122 3.52 -4.98 -13.83
C MET A 122 3.14 -3.49 -13.81
N GLY A 123 1.89 -3.15 -13.52
CA GLY A 123 1.49 -1.74 -13.34
C GLY A 123 2.26 -1.04 -12.21
N SER A 124 2.49 -1.76 -11.11
CA SER A 124 3.24 -1.27 -9.94
C SER A 124 4.68 -0.98 -10.31
N TYR A 125 5.30 -1.86 -11.10
CA TYR A 125 6.68 -1.70 -11.57
C TYR A 125 6.83 -0.44 -12.42
N LEU A 126 5.94 -0.24 -13.38
CA LEU A 126 5.92 0.94 -14.25
C LEU A 126 5.65 2.23 -13.47
N GLU A 127 4.68 2.21 -12.55
CA GLU A 127 4.40 3.37 -11.70
C GLU A 127 5.57 3.70 -10.76
N SER A 128 6.26 2.68 -10.26
CA SER A 128 7.44 2.85 -9.41
C SER A 128 8.59 3.48 -10.19
N GLN A 129 8.76 3.10 -11.46
CA GLN A 129 9.70 3.77 -12.36
C GLN A 129 9.36 5.26 -12.49
N GLU A 130 8.13 5.59 -12.84
CA GLU A 130 7.69 6.98 -13.02
C GLU A 130 7.83 7.84 -11.76
N LYS A 131 7.54 7.24 -10.59
CA LYS A 131 7.62 7.92 -9.28
C LYS A 131 9.05 8.02 -8.73
N GLY A 132 10.06 7.50 -9.43
CA GLY A 132 11.46 7.63 -9.02
C GLY A 132 11.83 6.72 -7.84
N PHE A 133 11.34 5.48 -7.84
CA PHE A 133 11.79 4.46 -6.88
C PHE A 133 13.20 3.97 -7.22
N ASP A 134 13.91 3.49 -6.19
CA ASP A 134 15.29 3.00 -6.31
C ASP A 134 15.35 1.49 -6.60
N GLY A 135 14.28 0.75 -6.26
CA GLY A 135 14.17 -0.67 -6.59
C GLY A 135 12.76 -1.23 -6.43
N PHE A 136 12.62 -2.49 -6.83
CA PHE A 136 11.37 -3.22 -6.82
C PHE A 136 11.56 -4.62 -6.21
N VAL A 137 10.83 -4.90 -5.14
CA VAL A 137 10.90 -6.17 -4.40
C VAL A 137 9.62 -6.93 -4.66
N HIS A 138 9.75 -8.06 -5.33
CA HIS A 138 8.63 -8.89 -5.71
C HIS A 138 8.67 -10.23 -4.97
N VAL A 139 7.62 -10.56 -4.23
CA VAL A 139 7.57 -11.72 -3.33
C VAL A 139 6.35 -12.57 -3.66
N PHE A 140 6.57 -13.84 -3.98
CA PHE A 140 5.50 -14.73 -4.41
C PHE A 140 5.78 -16.17 -3.96
N PRO A 141 4.75 -17.01 -3.82
CA PRO A 141 4.98 -18.40 -3.46
C PRO A 141 5.63 -19.15 -4.61
N PHE A 142 6.46 -20.14 -4.28
CA PHE A 142 7.10 -20.98 -5.26
C PHE A 142 6.07 -21.64 -6.18
N THR A 143 6.40 -21.73 -7.47
CA THR A 143 5.54 -22.21 -8.57
C THR A 143 4.35 -21.33 -8.97
N CYS A 144 4.23 -20.09 -8.49
CA CYS A 144 3.13 -19.20 -8.91
C CYS A 144 3.26 -18.79 -10.39
N LEU A 145 2.47 -19.42 -11.28
CA LEU A 145 2.56 -19.25 -12.73
C LEU A 145 2.41 -17.79 -13.21
N PRO A 146 1.45 -16.99 -12.70
CA PRO A 146 1.30 -15.60 -13.14
C PRO A 146 2.52 -14.77 -12.75
N GLU A 147 3.04 -14.97 -11.53
CA GLU A 147 4.20 -14.24 -11.02
C GLU A 147 5.51 -14.66 -11.67
N ILE A 148 5.65 -15.95 -12.04
CA ILE A 148 6.76 -16.43 -12.87
C ILE A 148 6.67 -15.84 -14.28
N SER A 149 5.45 -15.73 -14.83
CA SER A 149 5.23 -15.08 -16.13
C SER A 149 5.60 -13.60 -16.07
N PHE A 150 5.20 -12.91 -15.01
CA PHE A 150 5.58 -11.52 -14.73
C PHE A 150 7.10 -11.35 -14.59
N MET A 151 7.78 -12.22 -13.84
CA MET A 151 9.24 -12.22 -13.76
C MET A 151 9.88 -12.40 -15.14
N GLY A 152 9.38 -13.34 -15.95
CA GLY A 152 9.85 -13.53 -17.33
C GLY A 152 9.64 -12.29 -18.20
N MET A 153 8.54 -11.57 -18.00
CA MET A 153 8.27 -10.30 -18.69
C MET A 153 9.26 -9.20 -18.25
N LEU A 154 9.54 -9.06 -16.95
CA LEU A 154 10.51 -8.08 -16.45
C LEU A 154 11.94 -8.34 -16.95
N GLU A 155 12.34 -9.61 -17.04
CA GLU A 155 13.65 -9.98 -17.60
C GLU A 155 13.72 -9.71 -19.12
N ALA A 156 12.60 -9.82 -19.83
CA ALA A 156 12.52 -9.39 -21.22
C ALA A 156 12.57 -7.84 -21.34
N GLU A 157 11.86 -7.12 -20.47
CA GLU A 157 11.80 -5.65 -20.39
C GLU A 157 13.18 -5.02 -20.20
N LYS A 158 14.05 -5.66 -19.40
CA LYS A 158 15.44 -5.23 -19.19
C LYS A 158 16.21 -5.00 -20.49
N ASN A 159 15.86 -5.69 -21.57
CA ASN A 159 16.50 -5.55 -22.87
C ASN A 159 15.85 -4.48 -23.76
N MET A 160 14.75 -3.87 -23.32
CA MET A 160 13.89 -2.99 -24.13
C MET A 160 13.89 -1.54 -23.64
N ASP A 161 14.13 -1.27 -22.36
CA ASP A 161 13.92 0.06 -21.78
C ASP A 161 15.21 0.81 -21.38
N LYS A 162 15.22 2.14 -21.56
CA LYS A 162 16.28 3.04 -21.10
C LYS A 162 16.23 3.26 -19.58
N PHE A 163 15.11 2.93 -18.94
CA PHE A 163 14.81 3.26 -17.54
C PHE A 163 14.67 2.01 -16.66
N TYR A 164 15.51 0.99 -16.84
CA TYR A 164 15.48 -0.25 -16.04
C TYR A 164 15.51 0.02 -14.52
N LEU A 165 14.42 -0.30 -13.80
CA LEU A 165 14.36 -0.27 -12.34
C LEU A 165 14.91 -1.59 -11.78
N PRO A 166 15.97 -1.56 -10.94
CA PRO A 166 16.49 -2.77 -10.31
C PRO A 166 15.39 -3.53 -9.58
N HIS A 167 15.27 -4.82 -9.84
CA HIS A 167 14.27 -5.66 -9.20
C HIS A 167 14.87 -6.94 -8.62
N ILE A 168 14.23 -7.45 -7.56
CA ILE A 168 14.58 -8.72 -6.93
C ILE A 168 13.32 -9.56 -6.71
N HIS A 169 13.44 -10.85 -6.98
CA HIS A 169 12.36 -11.82 -6.90
C HIS A 169 12.59 -12.84 -5.79
N PHE A 170 11.68 -12.91 -4.82
CA PHE A 170 11.68 -13.90 -3.77
C PHE A 170 10.56 -14.91 -3.98
N SER A 171 10.93 -16.06 -4.54
CA SER A 171 10.07 -17.23 -4.66
C SER A 171 10.18 -18.04 -3.36
N LEU A 172 9.10 -18.13 -2.59
CA LEU A 172 9.11 -18.68 -1.24
C LEU A 172 8.44 -20.05 -1.18
N ASP A 173 9.15 -21.04 -0.64
CA ASP A 173 8.72 -22.44 -0.53
C ASP A 173 8.81 -23.01 0.90
N GLY A 174 9.18 -22.18 1.88
CA GLY A 174 9.39 -22.58 3.28
C GLY A 174 10.66 -23.40 3.54
N SER A 175 11.39 -23.81 2.50
CA SER A 175 12.71 -24.44 2.62
C SER A 175 13.86 -23.42 2.51
N SER A 176 13.55 -22.26 1.91
CA SER A 176 14.44 -21.11 1.78
C SER A 176 14.92 -20.63 3.15
N GLY A 177 16.23 -20.72 3.42
CA GLY A 177 16.81 -20.27 4.68
C GLY A 177 16.88 -18.74 4.79
N PHE A 178 16.56 -18.20 5.97
CA PHE A 178 16.58 -16.76 6.27
C PHE A 178 17.90 -16.08 5.88
N GLU A 179 19.04 -16.69 6.23
CA GLU A 179 20.35 -16.12 5.92
C GLU A 179 20.59 -15.96 4.41
N GLY A 180 20.13 -16.91 3.60
CA GLY A 180 20.23 -16.81 2.14
C GLY A 180 19.38 -15.68 1.57
N LEU A 181 18.19 -15.46 2.13
CA LEU A 181 17.33 -14.34 1.78
C LEU A 181 17.98 -13.00 2.17
N ARG A 182 18.52 -12.92 3.39
CA ARG A 182 19.21 -11.73 3.91
C ARG A 182 20.38 -11.29 3.03
N THR A 183 21.29 -12.20 2.70
CA THR A 183 22.45 -11.87 1.84
C THR A 183 22.02 -11.36 0.46
N ARG A 184 20.91 -11.87 -0.08
CA ARG A 184 20.37 -11.40 -1.37
C ARG A 184 19.81 -9.98 -1.27
N ILE A 185 19.17 -9.62 -0.16
CA ILE A 185 18.72 -8.23 0.07
C ILE A 185 19.92 -7.31 0.25
N GLU A 186 20.95 -7.74 1.00
CA GLU A 186 22.19 -6.96 1.18
C GLU A 186 22.85 -6.67 -0.17
N ALA A 187 22.97 -7.68 -1.04
CA ALA A 187 23.46 -7.49 -2.40
C ALA A 187 22.54 -6.58 -3.24
N PHE A 188 21.22 -6.68 -3.07
CA PHE A 188 20.26 -5.82 -3.77
C PHE A 188 20.34 -4.37 -3.31
N HIS A 189 20.54 -4.13 -2.02
CA HIS A 189 20.82 -2.79 -1.48
C HIS A 189 22.06 -2.18 -2.13
N ASP A 190 23.16 -2.93 -2.20
CA ASP A 190 24.40 -2.42 -2.81
C ASP A 190 24.21 -2.11 -4.31
N LEU A 191 23.42 -2.92 -5.02
CA LEU A 191 23.01 -2.65 -6.40
C LEU A 191 22.24 -1.33 -6.51
N MET A 192 21.25 -1.08 -5.65
CA MET A 192 20.46 0.16 -5.66
C MET A 192 21.33 1.38 -5.35
N VAL A 193 22.20 1.29 -4.33
CA VAL A 193 23.16 2.37 -4.00
C VAL A 193 24.08 2.67 -5.18
N GLY A 194 24.62 1.62 -5.82
CA GLY A 194 25.47 1.76 -7.00
C GLY A 194 24.74 2.44 -8.14
N ASN A 195 23.55 1.94 -8.49
CA ASN A 195 22.74 2.47 -9.59
C ASN A 195 22.37 3.95 -9.35
N LYS A 196 21.93 4.32 -8.13
CA LYS A 196 21.61 5.71 -7.78
C LYS A 196 22.80 6.67 -7.89
N LYS A 197 24.03 6.18 -7.66
CA LYS A 197 25.24 6.99 -7.78
C LYS A 197 25.71 7.13 -9.23
N THR A 198 25.65 6.06 -10.02
CA THR A 198 26.29 6.01 -11.35
C THR A 198 25.34 6.26 -12.50
N ASN A 199 24.04 6.02 -12.35
CA ASN A 199 23.06 6.16 -13.41
C ASN A 199 22.36 7.53 -13.31
N PRO A 200 22.62 8.46 -14.26
CA PRO A 200 22.02 9.80 -14.22
C PRO A 200 20.49 9.78 -14.21
N LEU A 201 19.87 8.78 -14.82
CA LEU A 201 18.41 8.65 -14.87
C LEU A 201 17.80 8.40 -13.49
N PHE A 202 18.50 7.67 -12.61
CA PHE A 202 18.06 7.40 -11.24
C PHE A 202 18.54 8.44 -10.24
N ARG A 203 19.75 8.98 -10.44
CA ARG A 203 20.30 10.04 -9.59
C ARG A 203 19.44 11.30 -9.64
N ASP A 204 18.97 11.65 -10.84
CA ASP A 204 18.25 12.89 -11.09
C ASP A 204 16.71 12.69 -11.04
N ALA A 205 16.25 11.44 -10.90
CA ALA A 205 14.84 11.12 -10.69
C ALA A 205 14.37 11.72 -9.36
N LYS A 206 13.37 12.59 -9.44
CA LYS A 206 12.74 13.15 -8.25
C LYS A 206 11.65 12.21 -7.79
N TYR A 207 11.87 11.66 -6.60
CA TYR A 207 10.85 10.87 -5.93
C TYR A 207 9.57 11.71 -5.75
N VAL A 208 8.45 11.19 -6.26
CA VAL A 208 7.14 11.82 -6.08
C VAL A 208 6.54 11.27 -4.80
N ILE A 209 6.47 12.11 -3.77
CA ILE A 209 5.94 11.73 -2.45
C ILE A 209 4.43 11.45 -2.59
N PRO A 210 3.95 10.23 -2.29
CA PRO A 210 2.54 9.90 -2.26
C PRO A 210 1.78 10.79 -1.28
N ASP A 211 0.54 11.13 -1.61
CA ASP A 211 -0.30 12.02 -0.80
C ASP A 211 -0.50 11.47 0.63
N GLU A 212 -0.57 10.15 0.77
CA GLU A 212 -0.68 9.45 2.05
C GLU A 212 0.51 9.77 2.95
N ILE A 213 1.71 9.85 2.38
CA ILE A 213 2.94 10.16 3.10
C ILE A 213 3.02 11.65 3.41
N GLN A 214 2.61 12.53 2.48
CA GLN A 214 2.56 13.97 2.75
C GLN A 214 1.71 14.28 4.01
N ASN A 215 0.59 13.59 4.17
CA ASN A 215 -0.30 13.79 5.32
C ASN A 215 0.32 13.39 6.67
N ILE A 216 1.25 12.43 6.68
CA ILE A 216 2.01 12.05 7.89
C ILE A 216 2.91 13.21 8.35
N TYR A 217 3.56 13.90 7.41
CA TYR A 217 4.60 14.90 7.70
C TYR A 217 4.07 16.29 8.08
N PHE A 218 2.89 16.69 7.58
CA PHE A 218 2.60 18.13 7.47
C PHE A 218 1.40 18.65 8.29
N LYS A 219 0.37 17.86 8.66
CA LYS A 219 -0.69 18.38 9.54
C LYS A 219 -1.51 17.29 10.27
N PRO A 220 -1.82 17.44 11.57
CA PRO A 220 -2.84 16.62 12.22
C PRO A 220 -4.20 16.92 11.61
N LYS A 221 -4.98 15.87 11.32
CA LYS A 221 -6.40 16.02 11.01
C LYS A 221 -7.08 16.64 12.24
N SER A 222 -7.94 17.60 12.00
CA SER A 222 -8.84 18.16 13.01
C SER A 222 -9.87 17.13 13.46
N ASN A 223 -10.49 17.34 14.64
CA ASN A 223 -11.58 16.47 15.11
C ASN A 223 -12.72 16.36 14.07
N PHE A 224 -12.97 17.43 13.32
CA PHE A 224 -13.93 17.44 12.24
C PHE A 224 -13.48 16.59 11.04
N GLU A 225 -12.20 16.62 10.67
CA GLU A 225 -11.65 15.79 9.59
C GLU A 225 -11.64 14.29 9.94
N TYR A 226 -11.37 13.91 11.20
CA TYR A 226 -11.54 12.52 11.64
C TYR A 226 -13.01 12.10 11.68
N PHE A 227 -13.91 12.97 12.11
CA PHE A 227 -15.34 12.71 12.09
C PHE A 227 -15.86 12.53 10.65
N LEU A 228 -15.43 13.40 9.73
CA LEU A 228 -15.72 13.25 8.31
C LEU A 228 -15.14 11.95 7.75
N SER A 229 -13.88 11.60 8.03
CA SER A 229 -13.30 10.35 7.50
C SER A 229 -14.04 9.11 8.01
N SER A 230 -14.46 9.09 9.27
CA SER A 230 -15.23 7.96 9.83
C SER A 230 -16.64 7.79 9.23
N ILE A 231 -17.21 8.84 8.63
CA ILE A 231 -18.52 8.84 7.97
C ILE A 231 -18.40 8.68 6.45
N GLU A 232 -17.49 9.40 5.82
CA GLU A 232 -17.29 9.45 4.37
C GLU A 232 -16.62 8.19 3.84
N THR A 233 -15.68 7.58 4.58
CA THR A 233 -14.93 6.42 4.08
C THR A 233 -15.85 5.21 3.85
N PRO A 234 -16.74 4.82 4.77
CA PRO A 234 -17.72 3.76 4.52
C PRO A 234 -18.71 4.13 3.41
N MET A 235 -19.24 5.36 3.40
CA MET A 235 -20.29 5.77 2.47
C MET A 235 -19.79 5.95 1.03
N SER A 236 -18.63 6.58 0.85
CA SER A 236 -17.98 6.73 -0.46
C SER A 236 -17.60 5.38 -1.03
N LYS A 237 -17.06 4.47 -0.22
CA LYS A 237 -16.69 3.11 -0.65
C LYS A 237 -17.92 2.30 -1.08
N VAL A 238 -19.03 2.35 -0.31
CA VAL A 238 -20.31 1.74 -0.71
C VAL A 238 -20.90 2.35 -1.97
N LEU A 239 -20.82 3.67 -2.14
CA LEU A 239 -21.32 4.37 -3.34
C LEU A 239 -20.46 4.09 -4.58
N THR A 240 -19.14 3.98 -4.42
CA THR A 240 -18.20 3.62 -5.49
C THR A 240 -18.41 2.17 -5.92
N MET A 241 -18.73 1.26 -4.98
CA MET A 241 -19.14 -0.12 -5.27
C MET A 241 -20.45 -0.18 -6.08
N LEU A 242 -21.41 0.73 -5.81
CA LEU A 242 -22.70 0.75 -6.48
C LEU A 242 -22.65 1.44 -7.85
N ASN A 243 -21.70 2.35 -8.10
CA ASN A 243 -21.56 3.02 -9.40
C ASN A 243 -20.13 3.53 -9.69
N PRO A 244 -19.26 2.71 -10.30
CA PRO A 244 -17.85 3.04 -10.54
C PRO A 244 -17.61 4.14 -11.60
N SER A 245 -18.66 4.64 -12.27
CA SER A 245 -18.56 5.61 -13.38
C SER A 245 -18.66 7.09 -12.97
N LYS A 246 -18.93 7.40 -11.69
CA LYS A 246 -19.04 8.77 -11.19
C LYS A 246 -18.16 8.96 -9.96
N LYS A 247 -17.01 9.62 -10.13
CA LYS A 247 -16.35 10.36 -9.04
C LYS A 247 -17.26 11.54 -8.70
N LEU A 248 -18.20 11.36 -7.78
CA LEU A 248 -18.91 12.48 -7.17
C LEU A 248 -18.02 13.02 -6.04
N ASP A 249 -17.86 14.33 -5.97
CA ASP A 249 -17.10 14.99 -4.91
C ASP A 249 -17.92 14.96 -3.61
N ILE A 250 -17.81 13.85 -2.88
CA ILE A 250 -18.56 13.56 -1.66
C ILE A 250 -18.15 14.50 -0.54
N GLY A 251 -16.86 14.89 -0.49
CA GLY A 251 -16.35 15.90 0.44
C GLY A 251 -17.07 17.23 0.29
N PHE A 252 -17.40 17.63 -0.95
CA PHE A 252 -18.20 18.83 -1.20
C PHE A 252 -19.65 18.70 -0.71
N ALA A 253 -20.30 17.56 -0.92
CA ALA A 253 -21.71 17.35 -0.52
C ALA A 253 -21.88 17.24 1.00
N VAL A 254 -20.97 16.53 1.68
CA VAL A 254 -21.01 16.33 3.13
C VAL A 254 -20.58 17.62 3.86
N LYS A 255 -19.54 18.31 3.38
CA LYS A 255 -19.13 19.62 3.92
C LYS A 255 -20.25 20.66 3.79
N ASN A 256 -20.90 20.77 2.63
CA ASN A 256 -22.03 21.70 2.45
C ASN A 256 -23.28 21.28 3.25
N GLY A 257 -23.53 19.98 3.40
CA GLY A 257 -24.59 19.47 4.26
C GLY A 257 -24.36 19.84 5.73
N LEU A 258 -23.15 19.62 6.24
CA LEU A 258 -22.78 19.95 7.62
C LEU A 258 -22.68 21.45 7.87
N GLU A 259 -22.23 22.27 6.90
CA GLU A 259 -22.31 23.74 6.97
C GLU A 259 -23.77 24.25 6.93
N PHE A 260 -24.66 23.55 6.22
CA PHE A 260 -26.09 23.84 6.22
C PHE A 260 -26.76 23.47 7.56
N PHE A 261 -26.35 22.36 8.18
CA PHE A 261 -26.82 21.97 9.52
C PHE A 261 -26.20 22.81 10.64
N SER A 262 -24.97 23.31 10.51
CA SER A 262 -24.37 24.21 11.51
C SER A 262 -24.96 25.63 11.47
N ARG A 263 -25.50 26.06 10.31
CA ARG A 263 -26.22 27.33 10.15
C ARG A 263 -27.67 27.29 10.63
N ASN A 264 -28.29 26.12 10.70
CA ASN A 264 -29.67 25.94 11.17
C ASN A 264 -29.66 25.31 12.56
N SER A 265 -29.80 26.16 13.58
CA SER A 265 -29.80 25.83 15.01
C SER A 265 -30.97 24.93 15.43
N PHE A 266 -30.94 23.65 15.07
CA PHE A 266 -31.96 22.69 15.53
C PHE A 266 -31.40 21.44 16.23
N LEU A 267 -30.09 21.23 16.20
CA LEU A 267 -29.42 20.20 17.00
C LEU A 267 -28.11 20.75 17.58
N ASP A 268 -28.06 20.85 18.90
CA ASP A 268 -26.92 21.32 19.67
C ASP A 268 -25.73 20.35 19.54
N LEU A 269 -24.84 20.64 18.58
CA LEU A 269 -23.59 19.90 18.34
C LEU A 269 -22.63 19.92 19.53
N GLY A 270 -22.86 20.77 20.56
CA GLY A 270 -22.04 20.81 21.77
C GLY A 270 -22.03 19.50 22.58
N SER A 271 -23.06 18.67 22.42
CA SER A 271 -23.16 17.38 23.12
C SER A 271 -22.33 16.24 22.51
N LEU A 272 -21.89 16.37 21.25
CA LEU A 272 -21.09 15.37 20.53
C LEU A 272 -19.57 15.52 20.73
N PHE A 273 -19.11 16.65 21.25
CA PHE A 273 -17.67 16.97 21.40
C PHE A 273 -17.11 16.73 22.81
N ASN A 274 -17.87 16.10 23.72
CA ASN A 274 -17.46 15.79 25.10
C ASN A 274 -17.30 14.28 25.40
N LEU A 275 -16.89 13.46 24.42
CA LEU A 275 -16.54 12.04 24.58
C LEU A 275 -15.32 11.63 23.74
#